data_AF-A0A9D7IAG9-F1
#
_entry.id   AF-A0A9D7IAG9-F1
#
_cell.length_a   1.000
_cell.length_b   1.000
_cell.length_c   1.000
_cell.angle_alpha   90.00
_cell.angle_beta   90.00
_cell.angle_gamma   90.00
#
_symmetry.space_group_name_H-M   'P 1'
#
loop_
_entity.id
_entity.type
_entity.pdbx_description
1 polymer ?
#
loop_
_entity_poly.entity_id
_entity_poly.type
_entity_poly.pdbx_seq_one_letter_code
_entity_poly.pdbx_strand_id
1 'polypeptide(L)' 'MIKTTTYSDLINYAYNEHGLIDGDRTQRAIDGDPNLKSEYDEIFVVMNTLDSAAPQVPDRCIEKILQFC' A
#
# COMPACT_ATOMS: atom_id res chain seq x y z
N MET A 1 18.44 0.50 18.20
CA MET A 1 18.55 -0.73 17.41
C MET A 1 18.10 -0.38 16.00
N ILE A 2 18.97 -0.49 14.99
CA ILE A 2 18.58 -0.24 13.59
C ILE A 2 17.66 -1.40 13.23
N LYS A 3 16.36 -1.14 13.15
CA LYS A 3 15.39 -2.16 12.75
C LYS A 3 15.52 -2.33 11.24
N THR A 4 16.00 -3.48 10.80
CA THR A 4 16.04 -3.84 9.39
C THR A 4 14.61 -4.01 8.89
N THR A 5 14.24 -3.36 7.79
CA THR A 5 12.94 -3.56 7.15
C THR A 5 12.87 -4.99 6.63
N THR A 6 11.81 -5.70 6.99
CA THR A 6 11.57 -7.07 6.56
C THR A 6 10.55 -7.12 5.42
N TYR A 7 10.50 -8.22 4.70
CA TYR A 7 9.48 -8.46 3.68
C TYR A 7 8.05 -8.37 4.24
N SER A 8 7.83 -8.81 5.49
CA SER A 8 6.54 -8.67 6.17
C SER A 8 6.20 -7.20 6.45
N ASP A 9 7.18 -6.35 6.75
CA ASP A 9 6.93 -4.92 6.92
C ASP A 9 6.50 -4.27 5.60
N LEU A 10 7.07 -4.70 4.46
CA LEU A 10 6.68 -4.21 3.13
C LEU A 10 5.26 -4.64 2.74
N ILE A 11 4.89 -5.90 3.01
CA ILE A 11 3.52 -6.40 2.79
C ILE A 11 2.53 -5.60 3.63
N ASN A 12 2.78 -5.52 4.94
CA ASN A 12 1.90 -4.77 5.85
C ASN A 12 1.80 -3.32 5.38
N TYR A 13 2.93 -2.72 4.96
CA TYR A 13 2.98 -1.38 4.38
C TYR A 13 2.02 -1.21 3.20
N ALA A 14 2.08 -2.14 2.24
CA ALA A 14 1.23 -2.13 1.05
C ALA A 14 -0.27 -2.29 1.38
N TYR A 15 -0.63 -3.10 2.39
CA TYR A 15 -2.02 -3.28 2.84
C TYR A 15 -2.53 -2.17 3.80
N ASN A 16 -1.72 -1.16 4.10
CA ASN A 16 -2.01 -0.19 5.16
C ASN A 16 -2.25 -0.82 6.55
N GLU A 17 -1.68 -2.00 6.81
CA GLU A 17 -1.77 -2.71 8.10
C GLU A 17 -0.62 -2.33 9.04
N HIS A 18 -0.41 -1.03 9.23
CA HIS A 18 0.63 -0.48 10.10
C HIS A 18 0.13 0.75 10.83
N GLY A 19 0.76 1.03 11.98
CA GLY A 19 0.62 2.33 12.62
C GLY A 19 1.36 3.40 11.83
N LEU A 20 0.87 4.65 11.87
CA LEU A 20 1.45 5.79 11.15
C LEU A 20 2.97 5.93 11.30
N ILE A 21 3.51 5.65 12.50
CA ILE A 21 4.94 5.73 12.79
C ILE A 21 5.72 4.63 12.06
N ASP A 22 5.20 3.41 12.03
CA ASP A 22 5.85 2.30 11.32
C ASP A 22 5.73 2.48 9.81
N GLY A 23 4.63 3.07 9.32
CA GLY A 23 4.45 3.47 7.93
C GLY A 23 5.52 4.46 7.45
N ASP A 24 5.71 5.58 8.18
CA ASP A 24 6.75 6.56 7.84
C ASP A 24 8.15 5.94 7.87
N ARG A 25 8.44 5.05 8.84
CA ARG A 25 9.73 4.36 8.87
C ARG A 25 9.93 3.45 7.65
N THR A 26 8.92 2.64 7.31
CA THR A 26 9.00 1.72 6.16
C THR A 26 9.11 2.49 4.85
N GLN A 27 8.37 3.59 4.69
CA GLN A 27 8.48 4.48 3.54
C GLN A 27 9.91 5.02 3.38
N ARG A 28 10.51 5.55 4.45
CA ARG A 28 11.90 6.05 4.41
C ARG A 28 12.90 4.96 4.07
N ALA A 29 12.66 3.72 4.48
CA ALA A 29 13.50 2.59 4.13
C ALA A 29 13.39 2.23 2.63
N ILE A 30 12.16 2.23 2.08
CA ILE A 30 11.90 2.04 0.66
C ILE A 30 12.59 3.14 -0.17
N ASP A 31 12.44 4.40 0.24
CA ASP A 31 13.02 5.55 -0.47
C ASP A 31 14.55 5.58 -0.38
N GLY A 32 15.12 5.00 0.68
CA GLY A 32 16.56 4.98 0.95
C GLY A 32 17.33 3.80 0.36
N ASP A 33 16.65 2.71 -0.04
CA ASP A 33 17.28 1.49 -0.56
C ASP A 33 16.60 1.04 -1.88
N PRO A 34 17.29 1.15 -3.03
CA PRO A 34 16.76 0.72 -4.33
C PRO A 34 16.35 -0.75 -4.38
N ASN A 35 16.96 -1.64 -3.60
CA ASN A 35 16.59 -3.05 -3.57
C ASN A 35 15.23 -3.24 -2.88
N LEU A 36 15.04 -2.60 -1.72
CA LEU A 36 13.74 -2.59 -1.03
C LEU A 36 12.65 -1.94 -1.88
N LYS A 37 13.00 -0.90 -2.63
CA LYS A 37 12.07 -0.30 -3.59
C LYS A 37 11.64 -1.28 -4.68
N SER A 38 12.58 -2.03 -5.26
CA SER A 38 12.24 -3.06 -6.25
C SER A 38 11.32 -4.13 -5.66
N GLU A 39 11.62 -4.63 -4.45
CA GLU A 39 10.78 -5.61 -3.76
C GLU A 39 9.37 -5.07 -3.47
N TYR A 40 9.27 -3.83 -3.01
CA TYR A 40 7.99 -3.19 -2.74
C TYR A 40 7.18 -2.96 -4.04
N ASP A 41 7.83 -2.51 -5.11
CA ASP A 41 7.18 -2.28 -6.40
C ASP A 41 6.59 -3.60 -6.95
N GLU A 42 7.27 -4.73 -6.77
CA GLU A 42 6.72 -6.07 -7.11
C GLU A 42 5.45 -6.40 -6.31
N ILE A 43 5.47 -6.20 -4.98
CA ILE A 43 4.31 -6.40 -4.12
C ILE A 43 3.14 -5.52 -4.58
N PHE A 44 3.42 -4.24 -4.84
CA PHE A 44 2.42 -3.26 -5.27
C PHE A 44 1.77 -3.64 -6.61
N VAL A 45 2.55 -4.14 -7.58
CA VAL A 45 2.03 -4.62 -8.86
C VAL A 45 1.09 -5.81 -8.68
N VAL A 46 1.46 -6.77 -7.85
CA VAL A 46 0.61 -7.94 -7.56
C VAL A 46 -0.70 -7.51 -6.90
N MET A 47 -0.63 -6.61 -5.91
CA MET A 47 -1.82 -6.09 -5.23
C MET A 47 -2.76 -5.36 -6.18
N ASN A 48 -2.25 -4.43 -7.00
CA ASN A 48 -3.08 -3.74 -7.98
C ASN A 48 -3.71 -4.69 -9.00
N THR A 49 -3.02 -5.77 -9.36
CA THR A 49 -3.58 -6.80 -10.25
C THR A 49 -4.79 -7.47 -9.61
N LEU A 50 -4.71 -7.80 -8.32
CA LEU A 50 -5.83 -8.38 -7.57
C LEU A 50 -6.98 -7.39 -7.38
N ASP A 51 -6.67 -6.13 -7.07
CA ASP A 51 -7.67 -5.06 -6.92
C ASP A 51 -8.39 -4.77 -8.25
N SER A 52 -7.70 -4.87 -9.39
CA SER A 52 -8.31 -4.71 -10.70
C SER A 52 -9.35 -5.79 -11.04
N ALA A 53 -9.27 -6.95 -10.37
CA ALA A 53 -10.25 -8.01 -10.49
C ALA A 53 -11.46 -7.81 -9.54
N ALA A 54 -11.45 -6.77 -8.70
CA ALA A 54 -12.54 -6.50 -7.78
C ALA A 54 -13.83 -6.12 -8.53
N PRO A 55 -15.01 -6.44 -7.97
CA PRO A 55 -16.28 -6.07 -8.58
C PRO A 55 -16.38 -4.56 -8.77
N GLN A 56 -16.92 -4.11 -9.91
CA GLN A 56 -17.20 -2.69 -10.10
C GLN A 56 -18.18 -2.17 -9.03
N VAL A 57 -17.87 -1.01 -8.48
CA VAL A 57 -18.74 -0.27 -7.57
C VAL A 57 -19.96 0.22 -8.36
N PRO A 58 -21.20 -0.06 -7.92
CA PRO A 58 -22.39 0.44 -8.61
C PRO A 58 -22.45 1.98 -8.67
N ASP A 59 -22.87 2.54 -9.81
CA ASP A 59 -22.96 3.99 -10.03
C ASP A 59 -23.72 4.74 -8.93
N ARG A 60 -24.80 4.14 -8.41
CA ARG A 60 -25.60 4.70 -7.29
C ARG A 60 -24.77 5.01 -6.03
N CYS A 61 -23.65 4.33 -5.81
CA CYS A 61 -22.76 4.59 -4.69
C CYS A 61 -21.95 5.87 -4.94
N ILE A 62 -21.50 6.09 -6.17
CA ILE A 62 -20.79 7.30 -6.60
C ILE A 62 -21.73 8.51 -6.52
N GLU A 63 -22.96 8.38 -7.02
CA GLU A 63 -23.99 9.43 -6.98
C GLU A 63 -24.25 9.91 -5.54
N LYS A 64 -24.30 8.99 -4.57
CA LYS A 64 -24.47 9.35 -3.16
C LYS A 64 -23.30 10.15 -2.59
N ILE A 65 -22.06 9.84 -2.97
CA ILE A 65 -20.88 10.57 -2.50
C ILE A 65 -20.90 12.01 -3.05
N LEU A 66 -21.20 12.15 -4.34
CA LEU A 66 -21.23 13.45 -5.02
C LEU A 66 -22.31 14.40 -4.48
N GLN A 67 -23.35 13.90 -3.80
CA GLN A 67 -24.35 14.75 -3.13
C GLN A 67 -23.80 15.49 -1.91
N PHE A 68 -22.65 15.07 -1.36
CA PHE A 68 -22.00 15.69 -0.20
C PHE A 68 -20.74 16.49 -0.56
N CYS A 69 -20.41 16.62 -1.85
CA CYS A 69 -19.33 17.45 -2.38
C CYS A 69 -19.87 18.77 -2.92
#